data_AF-A0A7T8KET5-F1
#
_entry.id   AF-A0A7T8KET5-F1
#
_cell.length_a   1.000
_cell.length_b   1.000
_cell.length_c   1.000
_cell.angle_alpha   90.00
_cell.angle_beta   90.00
_cell.angle_gamma   90.00
#
_symmetry.space_group_name_H-M   'P 1'
#
loop_
_entity.id
_entity.type
_entity.pdbx_description
1 polymer ?
#
loop_
_entity_poly.entity_id
_entity_poly.type
_entity_poly.pdbx_seq_one_letter_code
_entity_poly.pdbx_strand_id
1 'polypeptide(L)'
;DDANAESADQFNLFQRIDMEKLTTLNEVVEDSGKNVFRPWEDRLNREKFVESDADEELLINIPFSGSVKLKGIIVIGGEEGRNPSRIRLFKNRPFMTFEDAEAKCDQEFELALDQNGSVIYPT
;
A
#
# COMPACT_ATOMS: atom_id res chain seq x y z
N ASP A 1 10.30 -19.22 13.77
CA ASP A 1 8.97 -19.78 13.46
C ASP A 1 8.70 -19.72 11.97
N ASP A 2 9.12 -20.76 11.23
CA ASP A 2 8.90 -20.89 9.78
C ASP A 2 7.40 -21.04 9.40
N ALA A 3 6.57 -21.51 10.33
CA ALA A 3 5.13 -21.71 10.10
C ALA A 3 4.36 -20.39 9.82
N ASN A 4 4.87 -19.25 10.26
CA ASN A 4 4.24 -17.94 10.01
C ASN A 4 4.62 -17.35 8.63
N ALA A 5 5.81 -17.70 8.11
CA ALA A 5 6.26 -17.26 6.80
C ALA A 5 5.49 -17.97 5.67
N GLU A 6 5.31 -19.30 5.76
CA GLU A 6 4.51 -20.06 4.78
C GLU A 6 3.03 -19.62 4.75
N SER A 7 2.51 -19.16 5.88
CA SER A 7 1.15 -18.62 5.98
C SER A 7 1.05 -17.24 5.33
N ALA A 8 2.03 -16.35 5.55
CA ALA A 8 2.03 -15.01 4.95
C ALA A 8 2.13 -15.06 3.42
N ASP A 9 2.88 -16.01 2.85
CA ASP A 9 2.97 -16.18 1.39
C ASP A 9 1.69 -16.73 0.75
N GLN A 10 0.94 -17.59 1.44
CA GLN A 10 -0.36 -18.05 0.94
C GLN A 10 -1.47 -16.99 1.00
N PHE A 11 -1.32 -15.97 1.85
CA PHE A 11 -2.36 -14.96 2.09
C PHE A 11 -2.01 -13.55 1.62
N ASN A 12 -0.79 -13.29 1.14
CA ASN A 12 -0.46 -12.01 0.53
C ASN A 12 -1.19 -11.85 -0.82
N LEU A 13 -1.58 -10.62 -1.15
CA LEU A 13 -2.31 -10.33 -2.38
C LEU A 13 -1.39 -9.86 -3.53
N PHE A 14 -0.07 -9.87 -3.34
CA PHE A 14 0.90 -9.31 -4.30
C PHE A 14 0.73 -9.91 -5.69
N GLN A 15 0.66 -11.24 -5.78
CA GLN A 15 0.47 -11.97 -7.05
C GLN A 15 -0.90 -11.73 -7.70
N ARG A 16 -1.84 -11.07 -7.00
CA ARG A 16 -3.16 -10.73 -7.52
C ARG A 16 -3.24 -9.29 -8.02
N ILE A 17 -2.23 -8.46 -7.77
CA ILE A 17 -2.21 -7.07 -8.23
C ILE A 17 -1.93 -7.06 -9.74
N ASP A 18 -2.75 -6.33 -10.49
CA ASP A 18 -2.51 -6.02 -11.90
C ASP A 18 -1.52 -4.84 -11.97
N MET A 19 -0.23 -5.17 -11.94
CA MET A 19 0.87 -4.18 -11.89
C MET A 19 0.94 -3.28 -13.11
N GLU A 20 0.47 -3.75 -14.27
CA GLU A 20 0.44 -2.96 -15.50
C GLU A 20 -0.56 -1.79 -15.40
N LYS A 21 -1.67 -2.00 -14.67
CA LYS A 21 -2.73 -1.00 -14.49
C LYS A 21 -2.69 -0.27 -13.15
N LEU A 22 -1.79 -0.66 -12.25
CA LEU A 22 -1.56 0.09 -11.02
C LEU A 22 -1.12 1.51 -11.39
N THR A 23 -1.70 2.50 -10.73
CA THR A 23 -1.31 3.91 -10.92
C THR A 23 -1.08 4.57 -9.58
N THR A 24 -0.12 5.47 -9.55
CA THR A 24 0.20 6.29 -8.38
C THR A 24 0.14 7.75 -8.78
N LEU A 25 -0.54 8.56 -7.97
CA LEU A 25 -0.62 10.02 -8.15
C LEU A 25 0.22 10.71 -7.08
N ASN A 26 0.79 11.86 -7.47
CA ASN A 26 1.70 12.68 -6.67
C ASN A 26 3.02 12.00 -6.28
N GLU A 27 3.52 11.04 -7.07
CA GLU A 27 4.87 10.51 -6.87
C GLU A 27 5.94 11.39 -7.53
N VAL A 28 7.07 11.59 -6.86
CA VAL A 28 8.24 12.33 -7.40
C VAL A 28 8.81 11.65 -8.63
N VAL A 29 8.94 10.32 -8.55
CA VAL A 29 9.49 9.48 -9.61
C VAL A 29 8.36 8.66 -10.19
N GLU A 30 8.10 8.83 -11.49
CA GLU A 30 7.11 8.06 -12.23
C GLU A 30 7.29 6.55 -12.01
N ASP A 31 6.18 5.85 -11.73
CA ASP A 31 6.10 4.42 -11.46
C ASP A 31 6.83 3.94 -10.19
N SER A 32 7.32 4.83 -9.33
CA SER A 32 7.96 4.45 -8.06
C SER A 32 6.98 3.78 -7.08
N GLY A 33 5.71 4.18 -7.06
CA GLY A 33 4.66 3.58 -6.25
C GLY A 33 4.33 2.13 -6.63
N LYS A 34 4.60 1.70 -7.86
CA LYS A 34 4.51 0.27 -8.24
C LYS A 34 5.58 -0.56 -7.55
N ASN A 35 6.78 0.00 -7.38
CA ASN A 35 7.96 -0.71 -6.89
C ASN A 35 7.92 -1.00 -5.38
N VAL A 36 6.97 -0.42 -4.64
CA VAL A 36 6.79 -0.70 -3.20
C VAL A 36 5.90 -1.91 -2.92
N PHE A 37 5.15 -2.39 -3.92
CA PHE A 37 4.46 -3.68 -3.85
C PHE A 37 5.42 -4.78 -4.30
N ARG A 38 5.67 -5.77 -3.43
CA ARG A 38 6.69 -6.80 -3.65
C ARG A 38 6.39 -8.09 -2.89
N PRO A 39 7.10 -9.20 -3.18
CA PRO A 39 7.00 -10.43 -2.41
C PRO A 39 7.25 -10.21 -0.91
N TRP A 40 6.69 -11.09 -0.08
CA TRP A 40 6.81 -10.98 1.38
C TRP A 40 8.26 -11.02 1.87
N GLU A 41 9.10 -11.84 1.23
CA GLU A 41 10.53 -11.95 1.50
C GLU A 41 11.29 -10.63 1.27
N ASP A 42 10.88 -9.86 0.27
CA ASP A 42 11.51 -8.58 -0.09
C ASP A 42 10.89 -7.37 0.63
N ARG A 43 9.86 -7.57 1.48
CA ARG A 43 9.09 -6.46 2.07
C ARG A 43 9.95 -5.43 2.84
N LEU A 44 11.10 -5.85 3.36
CA LEU A 44 12.02 -4.98 4.11
C LEU A 44 13.11 -4.32 3.24
N ASN A 45 13.19 -4.62 1.94
CA ASN A 45 14.13 -3.98 1.03
C ASN A 45 13.81 -2.48 0.88
N ARG A 46 14.70 -1.60 1.30
CA ARG A 46 14.48 -0.14 1.25
C ARG A 46 15.08 0.55 0.02
N GLU A 47 15.69 -0.20 -0.90
CA GLU A 47 16.22 0.36 -2.15
C GLU A 47 15.11 0.91 -3.05
N LYS A 48 13.89 0.37 -2.91
CA LYS A 48 12.69 0.82 -3.61
C LYS A 48 11.72 1.46 -2.63
N PHE A 49 11.43 2.73 -2.85
CA PHE A 49 10.50 3.56 -2.10
C PHE A 49 9.70 4.45 -3.05
N VAL A 50 8.64 5.06 -2.51
CA VAL A 50 7.86 6.11 -3.16
C VAL A 50 7.90 7.34 -2.26
N GLU A 51 8.04 8.50 -2.88
CA GLU A 51 8.06 9.81 -2.22
C GLU A 51 7.04 10.71 -2.91
N SER A 52 6.36 11.55 -2.15
CA SER A 52 5.38 12.50 -2.67
C SER A 52 6.04 13.78 -3.17
N ASP A 53 5.53 14.36 -4.26
CA ASP A 53 6.19 15.47 -4.97
C ASP A 53 5.81 16.85 -4.42
N ALA A 54 4.52 17.19 -4.43
CA ALA A 54 4.06 18.54 -4.09
C ALA A 54 3.68 18.71 -2.61
N ASP A 55 3.02 17.70 -2.05
CA ASP A 55 2.52 17.67 -0.68
C ASP A 55 2.74 16.28 -0.07
N GLU A 56 2.20 16.02 1.12
CA GLU A 56 2.41 14.77 1.88
C GLU A 56 1.47 13.61 1.43
N GLU A 57 0.59 13.84 0.46
CA GLU A 57 -0.45 12.88 0.08
C GLU A 57 -0.04 12.04 -1.13
N LEU A 58 -0.20 10.72 -1.03
CA LEU A 58 -0.08 9.79 -2.16
C LEU A 58 -1.42 9.10 -2.39
N LEU A 59 -1.80 8.94 -3.66
CA LEU A 59 -2.96 8.13 -4.03
C LEU A 59 -2.50 6.97 -4.90
N ILE A 60 -2.80 5.75 -4.47
CA ILE A 60 -2.44 4.54 -5.20
C ILE A 60 -3.71 3.79 -5.58
N ASN A 61 -3.97 3.66 -6.88
CA ASN A 61 -5.03 2.82 -7.41
C ASN A 61 -4.49 1.40 -7.63
N ILE A 62 -5.00 0.42 -6.87
CA ILE A 62 -4.52 -0.97 -6.88
C ILE A 62 -5.59 -1.88 -7.52
N PRO A 63 -5.55 -2.11 -8.84
CA PRO A 63 -6.41 -3.09 -9.48
C PRO A 63 -5.95 -4.52 -9.16
N PHE A 64 -6.91 -5.42 -8.98
CA PHE A 64 -6.65 -6.85 -8.83
C PHE A 64 -7.08 -7.60 -10.09
N SER A 65 -6.33 -8.63 -10.48
CA SER A 65 -6.61 -9.51 -11.63
C SER A 65 -7.84 -10.41 -11.44
N GLY A 66 -8.49 -10.36 -10.27
CA GLY A 66 -9.74 -11.02 -9.97
C GLY A 66 -10.31 -10.57 -8.62
N SER A 67 -11.47 -11.12 -8.25
CA SER A 67 -12.09 -10.82 -6.96
C SER A 67 -11.22 -11.32 -5.80
N VAL A 68 -10.88 -10.39 -4.90
CA VAL A 68 -10.12 -10.67 -3.68
C VAL A 68 -10.92 -10.24 -2.45
N LYS A 69 -10.59 -10.82 -1.31
CA LYS A 69 -11.03 -10.33 -0.01
C LYS A 69 -9.82 -9.76 0.73
N LEU A 70 -9.78 -8.44 0.86
CA LEU A 70 -8.80 -7.78 1.72
C LEU A 70 -9.13 -8.15 3.17
N LYS A 71 -8.14 -8.67 3.90
CA LYS A 71 -8.26 -9.02 5.32
C LYS A 71 -7.44 -8.08 6.21
N GLY A 72 -6.38 -7.52 5.66
CA GLY A 72 -5.56 -6.54 6.34
C GLY A 72 -4.54 -5.91 5.41
N ILE A 73 -3.97 -4.81 5.89
CA ILE A 73 -2.92 -4.03 5.22
C ILE A 73 -1.73 -3.92 6.16
N ILE A 74 -0.53 -3.96 5.58
CA ILE A 74 0.71 -3.60 6.24
C ILE A 74 1.28 -2.42 5.48
N VAL A 75 1.65 -1.36 6.21
CA VAL A 75 2.33 -0.19 5.64
C VAL A 75 3.68 -0.09 6.32
N ILE A 76 4.75 -0.17 5.53
CA ILE A 76 6.12 -0.08 6.00
C ILE A 76 6.72 1.22 5.48
N GLY A 77 7.25 2.04 6.38
CA GLY A 77 7.87 3.31 6.02
C GLY A 77 8.34 4.07 7.25
N GLY A 78 8.78 5.32 7.06
CA GLY A 78 9.02 6.23 8.19
C GLY A 78 10.43 6.34 8.70
N GLU A 79 11.44 6.18 7.85
CA GLU A 79 12.73 6.69 8.24
C GLU A 79 12.68 8.23 8.31
N GLU A 80 13.20 8.78 9.40
CA GLU A 80 13.38 10.23 9.59
C GLU A 80 12.09 11.08 9.51
N GLY A 81 10.96 10.52 9.95
CA GLY A 81 9.69 11.25 10.02
C GLY A 81 8.94 11.36 8.68
N ARG A 82 9.37 10.63 7.65
CA ARG A 82 8.72 10.58 6.33
C ARG A 82 7.64 9.49 6.22
N ASN A 83 7.04 9.03 7.32
CA ASN A 83 5.96 8.03 7.24
C ASN A 83 4.61 8.70 6.97
N PRO A 84 3.71 8.01 6.24
CA PRO A 84 2.30 8.37 6.30
C PRO A 84 1.81 8.17 7.75
N SER A 85 1.02 9.13 8.22
CA SER A 85 0.37 9.08 9.54
C SER A 85 -1.03 8.48 9.47
N ARG A 86 -1.61 8.38 8.27
CA ARG A 86 -2.99 7.98 8.05
C ARG A 86 -3.16 7.34 6.69
N ILE A 87 -4.08 6.40 6.57
CA ILE A 87 -4.55 5.86 5.29
C ILE A 87 -6.07 5.91 5.22
N ARG A 88 -6.59 6.17 4.01
CA ARG A 88 -8.01 6.07 3.68
C ARG A 88 -8.17 5.04 2.57
N LEU A 89 -9.09 4.10 2.77
CA LEU A 89 -9.36 3.03 1.83
C LEU A 89 -10.68 3.25 1.12
N PHE A 90 -10.65 2.99 -0.19
CA PHE A 90 -11.82 3.07 -1.07
C PHE A 90 -11.89 1.78 -1.88
N LYS A 91 -13.01 1.08 -1.77
CA LYS A 91 -13.21 -0.23 -2.43
C LYS A 91 -14.10 -0.07 -3.65
N ASN A 92 -13.79 -0.82 -4.71
CA ASN A 92 -14.58 -0.89 -5.93
C ASN A 92 -14.78 0.47 -6.63
N ARG A 93 -13.79 1.37 -6.53
CA ARG A 93 -13.74 2.66 -7.21
C ARG A 93 -12.47 2.70 -8.08
N PRO A 94 -12.55 2.40 -9.39
CA PRO A 94 -11.38 2.41 -10.25
C PRO A 94 -10.99 3.85 -10.63
N PHE A 95 -9.70 4.08 -10.89
CA PHE A 95 -9.16 5.35 -11.41
C PHE A 95 -9.48 6.57 -10.53
N MET A 96 -9.41 6.41 -9.20
CA MET A 96 -9.66 7.52 -8.29
C MET A 96 -8.63 8.64 -8.44
N THR A 97 -9.11 9.86 -8.28
CA THR A 97 -8.34 11.09 -8.18
C THR A 97 -8.42 11.67 -6.75
N PHE A 98 -7.65 12.73 -6.48
CA PHE A 98 -7.73 13.42 -5.18
C PHE A 98 -9.10 14.07 -4.94
N GLU A 99 -9.79 14.54 -5.98
CA GLU A 99 -11.17 15.05 -5.87
C GLU A 99 -12.14 13.92 -5.42
N ASP A 100 -12.00 12.72 -6.00
CA ASP A 100 -12.80 11.57 -5.58
C ASP A 100 -12.50 11.14 -4.12
N ALA A 101 -11.28 11.38 -3.64
CA ALA A 101 -10.85 11.05 -2.29
C ALA A 101 -11.46 11.98 -1.23
N GLU A 102 -12.07 13.11 -1.61
CA GLU A 102 -12.85 13.95 -0.68
C GLU A 102 -14.14 13.25 -0.21
N ALA A 103 -14.65 12.29 -1.00
CA ALA A 103 -15.81 11.51 -0.63
C ALA A 103 -15.55 10.63 0.61
N LYS A 104 -16.62 10.13 1.24
CA LYS A 104 -16.50 9.21 2.37
C LYS A 104 -15.73 7.94 1.97
N CYS A 105 -14.68 7.64 2.73
CA CYS A 105 -13.89 6.42 2.61
C CYS A 105 -14.62 5.23 3.27
N ASP A 106 -14.29 4.01 2.84
CA ASP A 106 -14.84 2.80 3.42
C ASP A 106 -14.23 2.53 4.81
N GLN A 107 -12.91 2.77 4.93
CA GLN A 107 -12.14 2.61 6.16
C GLN A 107 -11.05 3.68 6.22
N GLU A 108 -10.66 4.02 7.44
CA GLU A 108 -9.59 4.96 7.73
C GLU A 108 -8.81 4.43 8.93
N PHE A 109 -7.48 4.48 8.86
CA PHE A 109 -6.60 4.03 9.93
C PHE A 109 -5.56 5.11 10.22
N GLU A 110 -5.34 5.38 11.51
CA GLU A 110 -4.12 6.04 11.96
C GLU A 110 -2.99 5.01 11.93
N LEU A 111 -1.87 5.38 11.31
CA LEU A 111 -0.73 4.51 11.15
C LEU A 111 0.28 4.71 12.28
N ALA A 112 0.67 3.60 12.90
CA ALA A 112 1.85 3.55 13.74
C ALA A 112 3.12 3.55 12.90
N LEU A 113 4.19 4.15 13.45
CA LEU A 113 5.53 4.00 12.88
C LEU A 113 5.94 2.52 12.97
N ASP A 114 6.07 1.88 11.81
CA ASP A 114 6.43 0.47 11.71
C ASP A 114 7.44 0.22 10.59
N GLN A 115 8.70 0.10 11.01
CA GLN A 115 9.82 -0.15 10.10
C GLN A 115 9.95 -1.63 9.71
N ASN A 116 9.28 -2.54 10.43
CA ASN A 116 9.46 -3.98 10.29
C ASN A 116 8.24 -4.69 9.69
N GLY A 117 7.15 -3.97 9.42
CA GLY A 117 5.91 -4.54 8.91
C GLY A 117 5.27 -5.53 9.86
N SER A 118 5.32 -5.23 11.16
CA SER A 118 4.74 -6.04 12.24
C SER A 118 3.28 -5.67 12.54
N VAL A 119 2.84 -4.47 12.17
CA VAL A 119 1.49 -3.95 12.43
C VAL A 119 0.60 -4.28 11.24
N ILE A 120 -0.51 -4.96 11.51
CA ILE A 120 -1.53 -5.31 10.53
C ILE A 120 -2.79 -4.51 10.84
N TYR A 121 -3.25 -3.72 9.86
CA TYR A 121 -4.50 -2.97 9.93
C TYR A 121 -5.64 -3.82 9.34
N PRO A 122 -6.60 -4.31 10.15
CA PRO A 122 -7.64 -5.23 9.68
C PRO A 122 -8.71 -4.51 8.85
N THR A 123 -9.16 -5.15 7.77
CA THR A 123 -10.15 -4.61 6.80
C THR A 123 -11.41 -5.44 6.66
#